data_AF-A0A6G0V0A9-F1
#
_entry.id   AF-A0A6G0V0A9-F1
#
_cell.length_a   1.000
_cell.length_b   1.000
_cell.length_c   1.000
_cell.angle_alpha   90.00
_cell.angle_beta   90.00
_cell.angle_gamma   90.00
#
_symmetry.space_group_name_H-M   'P 1'
#
loop_
_entity.id
_entity.type
_entity.pdbx_description
1 polymer ?
#
loop_
_entity_poly.entity_id
_entity_poly.type
_entity_poly.pdbx_seq_one_letter_code
_entity_poly.pdbx_strand_id
1 'polypeptide(L)'
;MRLLICTSFFLFFFVSAFAADSATSTDCYVKLANIMINLNGNFFTSDQIQRLIGDMGNMYYDGVPLPEICTYLRNQQATYCTSEQMNTIADITKKITDIVGSSQRTAQLFNISFSEALDFIKADQTQLDQMVAKEKSEGAPKDTVLRDMCRFICQKYTPEKRAEIAKRILGYITPEHRQAIQSLLTTVINLDGIDINNVGTTPAGFQGF
;
A
#
# COMPACT_ATOMS: atom_id res chain seq x y z
N MET A 1 1.63 -0.86 24.50
CA MET A 1 1.05 -1.61 23.37
C MET A 1 0.18 -0.68 22.52
N ARG A 2 0.77 0.13 21.62
CA ARG A 2 0.06 1.14 20.80
C ARG A 2 0.63 1.29 19.37
N LEU A 3 1.46 0.34 18.89
CA LEU A 3 2.40 0.59 17.79
C LEU A 3 2.47 -0.51 16.69
N LEU A 4 1.50 -1.44 16.65
CA LEU A 4 1.52 -2.61 15.75
C LEU A 4 0.22 -2.81 14.93
N ILE A 5 -0.75 -1.92 15.09
CA ILE A 5 -2.12 -2.11 14.58
C ILE A 5 -2.22 -1.95 13.04
N CYS A 6 -1.16 -1.51 12.37
CA CYS A 6 -1.36 -0.57 11.28
C CYS A 6 -0.36 -0.62 10.11
N THR A 7 0.61 -1.54 10.11
CA THR A 7 1.54 -1.67 8.98
C THR A 7 0.84 -2.19 7.72
N SER A 8 0.02 -3.24 7.84
CA SER A 8 -0.19 -4.19 6.74
C SER A 8 -1.36 -3.92 5.82
N PHE A 9 -2.46 -3.37 6.33
CA PHE A 9 -3.53 -2.91 5.45
C PHE A 9 -3.08 -1.75 4.56
N PHE A 10 -2.20 -0.88 5.07
CA PHE A 10 -1.59 0.18 4.30
C PHE A 10 -0.61 -0.31 3.21
N LEU A 11 -0.17 -1.57 3.24
CA LEU A 11 0.85 -2.07 2.31
C LEU A 11 0.31 -2.54 0.96
N PHE A 12 -0.95 -2.98 0.90
CA PHE A 12 -1.66 -3.11 -0.38
C PHE A 12 -1.86 -1.75 -1.09
N PHE A 13 -1.84 -0.66 -0.32
CA PHE A 13 -1.92 0.72 -0.80
C PHE A 13 -0.55 1.34 -1.13
N PHE A 14 0.59 0.74 -0.75
CA PHE A 14 1.90 1.39 -0.92
C PHE A 14 2.48 1.39 -2.34
N VAL A 15 1.72 0.85 -3.29
CA VAL A 15 1.92 1.16 -4.72
C VAL A 15 0.88 2.22 -5.09
N SER A 16 1.34 3.45 -5.37
CA SER A 16 0.61 4.62 -5.95
C SER A 16 0.03 5.67 -4.98
N ALA A 17 0.20 7.00 -5.07
CA ALA A 17 1.16 7.98 -5.67
C ALA A 17 1.40 9.07 -4.58
N PHE A 18 1.76 10.37 -4.69
CA PHE A 18 2.22 11.40 -5.67
C PHE A 18 1.22 12.33 -6.43
N ALA A 19 1.29 13.69 -6.40
CA ALA A 19 1.18 14.64 -5.24
C ALA A 19 0.89 16.14 -5.57
N ALA A 20 0.41 16.88 -4.57
CA ALA A 20 0.37 18.36 -4.46
C ALA A 20 -0.59 19.16 -5.37
N ASP A 21 -1.10 20.27 -4.81
CA ASP A 21 -2.35 20.92 -5.22
C ASP A 21 -2.18 21.99 -6.30
N SER A 22 -2.61 21.67 -7.53
CA SER A 22 -3.02 22.66 -8.53
C SER A 22 -4.11 22.07 -9.43
N ALA A 23 -4.90 22.94 -10.08
CA ALA A 23 -6.11 22.53 -10.81
C ALA A 23 -5.87 21.57 -12.00
N THR A 24 -4.62 21.27 -12.36
CA THR A 24 -4.27 20.27 -13.39
C THR A 24 -3.64 18.99 -12.83
N SER A 25 -3.32 18.96 -11.53
CA SER A 25 -2.81 17.79 -10.82
C SER A 25 -3.95 17.03 -10.13
N THR A 26 -4.96 17.75 -9.62
CA THR A 26 -6.20 17.20 -9.04
C THR A 26 -6.87 16.15 -9.94
N ASP A 27 -6.96 16.38 -11.25
CA ASP A 27 -7.54 15.42 -12.20
C ASP A 27 -6.81 14.07 -12.21
N CYS A 28 -5.48 14.08 -12.00
CA CYS A 28 -4.71 12.85 -11.89
C CYS A 28 -4.99 12.13 -10.57
N TYR A 29 -5.15 12.87 -9.47
CA TYR A 29 -5.34 12.28 -8.13
C TYR A 29 -6.76 11.80 -7.91
N VAL A 30 -7.77 12.49 -8.43
CA VAL A 30 -9.15 11.99 -8.52
C VAL A 30 -9.19 10.71 -9.36
N LYS A 31 -8.54 10.71 -10.54
CA LYS A 31 -8.47 9.50 -11.38
C LYS A 31 -7.79 8.33 -10.67
N LEU A 32 -6.65 8.57 -10.03
CA LEU A 32 -5.91 7.52 -9.34
C LEU A 32 -6.64 7.03 -8.08
N ALA A 33 -7.22 7.93 -7.27
CA ALA A 33 -8.04 7.56 -6.13
C ALA A 33 -9.23 6.70 -6.55
N ASN A 34 -9.87 7.01 -7.69
CA ASN A 34 -10.92 6.17 -8.26
C ASN A 34 -10.41 4.80 -8.73
N ILE A 35 -9.20 4.69 -9.31
CA ILE A 35 -8.57 3.40 -9.62
C ILE A 35 -8.32 2.61 -8.32
N MET A 36 -7.79 3.26 -7.28
CA MET A 36 -7.50 2.63 -5.99
C MET A 36 -8.77 2.18 -5.26
N ILE A 37 -9.86 2.94 -5.32
CA ILE A 37 -11.19 2.53 -4.81
C ILE A 37 -11.75 1.36 -5.62
N ASN A 38 -11.61 1.36 -6.95
CA ASN A 38 -12.10 0.27 -7.79
C ASN A 38 -11.30 -1.04 -7.58
N LEU A 39 -10.01 -0.96 -7.27
CA LEU A 39 -9.14 -2.13 -7.07
C LEU A 39 -9.08 -2.62 -5.62
N ASN A 40 -9.21 -1.73 -4.63
CA ASN A 40 -9.09 -2.06 -3.21
C ASN A 40 -10.40 -1.86 -2.42
N GLY A 41 -11.48 -1.41 -3.04
CA GLY A 41 -12.72 -1.07 -2.34
C GLY A 41 -12.69 0.32 -1.69
N ASN A 42 -13.84 0.75 -1.20
CA ASN A 42 -14.12 2.10 -0.71
C ASN A 42 -13.81 2.32 0.79
N PHE A 43 -12.89 1.55 1.38
CA PHE A 43 -12.56 1.71 2.80
C PHE A 43 -12.03 3.11 3.14
N PHE A 44 -11.23 3.70 2.24
CA PHE A 44 -10.91 5.14 2.26
C PHE A 44 -11.80 5.90 1.27
N THR A 45 -12.14 7.14 1.60
CA THR A 45 -12.77 8.06 0.66
C THR A 45 -11.76 8.56 -0.37
N SER A 46 -12.26 9.07 -1.51
CA SER A 46 -11.39 9.64 -2.54
C SER A 46 -10.53 10.78 -1.99
N ASP A 47 -11.09 11.65 -1.13
CA ASP A 47 -10.37 12.76 -0.50
C ASP A 47 -9.25 12.28 0.45
N GLN A 48 -9.46 11.19 1.19
CA GLN A 48 -8.43 10.59 2.04
C GLN A 48 -7.27 10.04 1.20
N ILE A 49 -7.59 9.36 0.09
CA ILE A 49 -6.60 8.83 -0.84
C ILE A 49 -5.86 9.98 -1.56
N GLN A 50 -6.56 11.02 -2.02
CA GLN A 50 -5.94 12.21 -2.63
C GLN A 50 -4.99 12.95 -1.68
N ARG A 51 -5.28 13.00 -0.38
CA ARG A 51 -4.36 13.57 0.64
C ARG A 51 -3.13 12.71 0.86
N LEU A 52 -3.29 11.39 1.01
CA LEU A 52 -2.16 10.45 1.09
C LEU A 52 -1.25 10.56 -0.14
N ILE A 53 -1.87 10.58 -1.33
CA ILE A 53 -1.21 10.86 -2.61
C ILE A 53 -0.47 12.21 -2.57
N GLY A 54 -1.14 13.24 -2.07
CA GLY A 54 -0.66 14.61 -1.90
C GLY A 54 0.63 14.72 -1.07
N ASP A 55 0.71 14.01 0.05
CA ASP A 55 1.86 14.08 0.94
C ASP A 55 3.03 13.21 0.43
N MET A 56 2.75 12.00 -0.05
CA MET A 56 3.78 11.05 -0.49
C MET A 56 4.70 11.61 -1.57
N GLY A 57 4.15 12.22 -2.62
CA GLY A 57 4.99 12.74 -3.71
C GLY A 57 5.62 14.09 -3.42
N ASN A 58 5.07 14.88 -2.49
CA ASN A 58 5.80 16.03 -1.97
C ASN A 58 7.09 15.54 -1.33
N MET A 59 7.01 14.59 -0.39
CA MET A 59 8.17 13.99 0.24
C MET A 59 9.13 13.34 -0.78
N TYR A 60 8.61 12.61 -1.77
CA TYR A 60 9.44 11.98 -2.82
C TYR A 60 10.15 13.02 -3.71
N TYR A 61 9.44 14.06 -4.14
CA TYR A 61 10.02 15.16 -4.91
C TYR A 61 11.05 15.93 -4.08
N ASP A 62 10.80 16.13 -2.79
CA ASP A 62 11.74 16.79 -1.87
C ASP A 62 12.90 15.85 -1.45
N GLY A 63 12.91 14.59 -1.93
CA GLY A 63 14.06 13.67 -1.89
C GLY A 63 14.02 12.58 -0.82
N VAL A 64 12.90 12.43 -0.10
CA VAL A 64 12.76 11.45 0.99
C VAL A 64 12.62 10.02 0.43
N PRO A 65 13.40 9.03 0.92
CA PRO A 65 13.29 7.63 0.48
C PRO A 65 11.92 7.00 0.76
N LEU A 66 11.45 6.11 -0.12
CA LEU A 66 10.18 5.39 0.06
C LEU A 66 10.01 4.73 1.45
N PRO A 67 10.99 4.02 2.04
CA PRO A 67 10.83 3.41 3.37
C PRO A 67 10.57 4.44 4.49
N GLU A 68 11.08 5.66 4.34
CA GLU A 68 10.88 6.77 5.28
C GLU A 68 9.51 7.42 5.08
N ILE A 69 9.08 7.63 3.83
CA ILE A 69 7.70 8.06 3.50
C ILE A 69 6.68 7.05 4.07
N CYS A 70 6.90 5.76 3.88
CA CYS A 70 6.05 4.70 4.41
C CYS A 70 6.00 4.73 5.94
N THR A 71 7.15 4.95 6.59
CA THR A 71 7.29 5.05 8.04
C THR A 71 6.59 6.30 8.59
N TYR A 72 6.70 7.44 7.91
CA TYR A 72 6.01 8.68 8.25
C TYR A 72 4.49 8.50 8.19
N LEU A 73 3.96 8.05 7.05
CA LEU A 73 2.52 7.85 6.87
C LEU A 73 1.95 6.88 7.91
N ARG A 74 2.62 5.75 8.16
CA ARG A 74 2.24 4.81 9.23
C ARG A 74 2.13 5.49 10.59
N ASN A 75 3.06 6.39 10.91
CA ASN A 75 3.06 7.08 12.19
C ASN A 75 1.99 8.21 12.25
N GLN A 76 1.42 8.62 11.10
CA GLN A 76 0.48 9.73 10.94
C GLN A 76 -0.96 9.30 10.61
N GLN A 77 -1.33 8.03 10.79
CA GLN A 77 -2.62 7.50 10.31
C GLN A 77 -3.86 8.16 10.93
N ALA A 78 -3.76 8.72 12.14
CA ALA A 78 -4.84 9.50 12.75
C ALA A 78 -5.16 10.81 12.00
N THR A 79 -4.29 11.24 11.08
CA THR A 79 -4.48 12.39 10.18
C THR A 79 -5.27 12.00 8.92
N TYR A 80 -5.26 10.71 8.54
CA TYR A 80 -5.86 10.22 7.30
C TYR A 80 -7.09 9.32 7.54
N CYS A 81 -7.17 8.59 8.65
CA CYS A 81 -8.28 7.72 9.03
C CYS A 81 -9.25 8.39 10.01
N THR A 82 -10.55 8.09 9.87
CA THR A 82 -11.55 8.34 10.91
C THR A 82 -11.36 7.39 12.10
N SER A 83 -11.94 7.74 13.26
CA SER A 83 -11.95 6.85 14.43
C SER A 83 -12.61 5.49 14.14
N GLU A 84 -13.60 5.45 13.25
CA GLU A 84 -14.26 4.21 12.81
C GLU A 84 -13.32 3.33 11.99
N GLN A 85 -12.66 3.90 10.97
CA GLN A 85 -11.64 3.20 10.18
C GLN A 85 -10.51 2.65 11.07
N MET A 86 -10.03 3.44 12.04
CA MET A 86 -9.01 3.00 13.01
C MET A 86 -9.51 1.86 13.91
N ASN A 87 -10.78 1.89 14.35
CA ASN A 87 -11.38 0.80 15.14
C ASN A 87 -11.49 -0.49 14.33
N THR A 88 -11.92 -0.42 13.06
CA THR A 88 -12.01 -1.58 12.16
C THR A 88 -10.63 -2.21 11.92
N ILE A 89 -9.60 -1.39 11.68
CA ILE A 89 -8.20 -1.87 11.54
C ILE A 89 -7.71 -2.54 12.83
N ALA A 90 -8.06 -2.01 14.00
CA ALA A 90 -7.69 -2.57 15.31
C ALA A 90 -8.39 -3.92 15.59
N ASP A 91 -9.69 -4.02 15.30
CA ASP A 91 -10.46 -5.26 15.45
C ASP A 91 -9.95 -6.36 14.51
N ILE A 92 -9.66 -6.05 13.25
CA ILE A 92 -9.11 -7.04 12.31
C ILE A 92 -7.68 -7.44 12.72
N THR A 93 -6.84 -6.50 13.15
CA THR A 93 -5.50 -6.84 13.65
C THR A 93 -5.58 -7.76 14.87
N LYS A 94 -6.55 -7.55 15.76
CA LYS A 94 -6.83 -8.47 16.86
C LYS A 94 -7.24 -9.85 16.33
N LYS A 95 -8.21 -9.94 15.43
CA LYS A 95 -8.67 -11.22 14.85
C LYS A 95 -7.56 -11.98 14.11
N ILE A 96 -6.68 -11.28 13.37
CA ILE A 96 -5.48 -11.88 12.77
C ILE A 96 -4.51 -12.37 13.86
N THR A 97 -4.35 -11.61 14.96
CA THR A 97 -3.52 -12.01 16.12
C THR A 97 -4.07 -13.25 16.82
N ASP A 98 -5.39 -13.35 16.97
CA ASP A 98 -6.09 -14.50 17.54
C ASP A 98 -5.91 -15.74 16.62
N ILE A 99 -5.89 -15.56 15.29
CA ILE A 99 -5.60 -16.62 14.30
C ILE A 99 -4.14 -17.08 14.35
N VAL A 100 -3.15 -16.18 14.25
CA VAL A 100 -1.72 -16.58 14.21
C VAL A 100 -1.14 -16.90 15.61
N GLY A 101 -1.95 -16.77 16.66
CA GLY A 101 -1.64 -17.16 18.03
C GLY A 101 -0.71 -16.23 18.82
N SER A 102 -0.18 -15.15 18.23
CA SER A 102 0.59 -14.14 18.98
C SER A 102 0.78 -12.82 18.25
N SER A 103 0.88 -11.73 19.01
CA SER A 103 1.15 -10.38 18.48
C SER A 103 2.55 -10.25 17.85
N GLN A 104 3.51 -11.08 18.26
CA GLN A 104 4.83 -11.16 17.62
C GLN A 104 4.74 -11.75 16.21
N ARG A 105 3.96 -12.84 16.03
CA ARG A 105 3.72 -13.42 14.71
C ARG A 105 2.91 -12.48 13.82
N THR A 106 1.93 -11.77 14.38
CA THR A 106 1.24 -10.68 13.67
C THR A 106 2.25 -9.65 13.19
N ALA A 107 3.12 -9.13 14.06
CA ALA A 107 4.17 -8.17 13.70
C ALA A 107 5.14 -8.69 12.62
N GLN A 108 5.46 -9.99 12.63
CA GLN A 108 6.30 -10.62 11.62
C GLN A 108 5.60 -10.70 10.25
N LEU A 109 4.41 -11.30 10.17
CA LEU A 109 3.57 -11.29 8.97
C LEU A 109 3.38 -9.86 8.44
N PHE A 110 3.22 -8.92 9.37
CA PHE A 110 2.98 -7.52 9.06
C PHE A 110 4.20 -6.81 8.45
N ASN A 111 5.41 -7.15 8.89
CA ASN A 111 6.67 -6.65 8.35
C ASN A 111 7.13 -7.41 7.09
N ILE A 112 6.76 -8.68 6.92
CA ILE A 112 7.00 -9.41 5.67
C ILE A 112 6.16 -8.82 4.54
N SER A 113 4.90 -8.48 4.83
CA SER A 113 4.05 -7.70 3.92
C SER A 113 4.68 -6.35 3.56
N PHE A 114 5.52 -5.77 4.43
CA PHE A 114 6.24 -4.53 4.17
C PHE A 114 7.37 -4.73 3.16
N SER A 115 8.17 -5.79 3.33
CA SER A 115 9.24 -6.11 2.37
C SER A 115 8.65 -6.46 1.01
N GLU A 116 7.72 -7.40 0.90
CA GLU A 116 7.21 -7.86 -0.40
C GLU A 116 6.60 -6.73 -1.25
N ALA A 117 5.82 -5.83 -0.65
CA ALA A 117 5.26 -4.70 -1.39
C ALA A 117 6.34 -3.70 -1.85
N LEU A 118 7.36 -3.43 -1.02
CA LEU A 118 8.50 -2.58 -1.40
C LEU A 118 9.41 -3.25 -2.44
N ASP A 119 9.73 -4.52 -2.25
CA ASP A 119 10.57 -5.32 -3.14
C ASP A 119 9.95 -5.41 -4.54
N PHE A 120 8.63 -5.55 -4.61
CA PHE A 120 7.89 -5.57 -5.88
C PHE A 120 7.93 -4.22 -6.64
N ILE A 121 7.91 -3.08 -5.95
CA ILE A 121 7.96 -1.76 -6.61
C ILE A 121 9.37 -1.28 -6.97
N LYS A 122 10.46 -1.89 -6.50
CA LYS A 122 11.85 -1.47 -6.83
C LYS A 122 12.12 -1.35 -8.34
N ALA A 123 11.49 -2.21 -9.14
CA ALA A 123 11.59 -2.19 -10.60
C ALA A 123 10.90 -0.97 -11.25
N ASP A 124 9.79 -0.51 -10.68
CA ASP A 124 9.10 0.72 -11.10
C ASP A 124 9.79 1.97 -10.52
N GLN A 125 10.27 1.90 -9.27
CA GLN A 125 10.99 2.98 -8.60
C GLN A 125 12.20 3.44 -9.41
N THR A 126 13.00 2.52 -9.95
CA THR A 126 14.19 2.87 -10.76
C THR A 126 13.81 3.72 -11.99
N GLN A 127 12.66 3.47 -12.61
CA GLN A 127 12.18 4.22 -13.78
C GLN A 127 11.62 5.58 -13.35
N LEU A 128 10.93 5.64 -12.21
CA LEU A 128 10.42 6.86 -11.60
C LEU A 128 11.57 7.79 -11.16
N ASP A 129 12.62 7.26 -10.54
CA ASP A 129 13.81 8.00 -10.12
C ASP A 129 14.51 8.63 -11.32
N GLN A 130 14.66 7.88 -12.42
CA GLN A 130 15.20 8.39 -13.68
C GLN A 130 14.35 9.51 -14.28
N MET A 131 13.02 9.36 -14.26
CA MET A 131 12.08 10.37 -14.77
C MET A 131 12.15 11.66 -13.92
N VAL A 132 12.03 11.55 -12.60
CA VAL A 132 12.07 12.68 -11.65
C VAL A 132 13.43 13.39 -11.70
N ALA A 133 14.54 12.66 -11.78
CA ALA A 133 15.86 13.24 -11.92
C ALA A 133 16.02 13.99 -13.25
N LYS A 134 15.53 13.42 -14.36
CA LYS A 134 15.52 14.06 -15.69
C LYS A 134 14.73 15.37 -15.67
N GLU A 135 13.47 15.33 -15.26
CA GLU A 135 12.58 16.50 -15.31
C GLU A 135 13.08 17.64 -14.42
N LYS A 136 13.63 17.32 -13.24
CA LYS A 136 14.35 18.30 -12.40
C LYS A 136 15.57 18.91 -13.09
N SER A 137 16.37 18.10 -13.79
CA SER A 137 17.55 18.58 -14.54
C SER A 137 17.18 19.43 -15.76
N GLU A 138 15.99 19.22 -16.33
CA GLU A 138 15.40 20.02 -17.41
C GLU A 138 14.69 21.29 -16.89
N GLY A 139 14.67 21.52 -15.57
CA GLY A 139 14.08 22.71 -14.95
C GLY A 139 12.54 22.69 -14.91
N ALA A 140 11.92 21.50 -14.97
CA ALA A 140 10.47 21.37 -14.95
C ALA A 140 9.84 21.88 -13.64
N PRO A 141 8.70 22.59 -13.67
CA PRO A 141 7.97 22.99 -12.46
C PRO A 141 7.55 21.78 -11.60
N LYS A 142 7.56 21.92 -10.27
CA LYS A 142 7.19 20.86 -9.30
C LYS A 142 5.88 20.17 -9.69
N ASP A 143 4.83 20.93 -9.98
CA ASP A 143 3.52 20.45 -10.43
C ASP A 143 3.57 19.55 -11.68
N THR A 144 4.45 19.85 -12.64
CA THR A 144 4.64 19.03 -13.83
C THR A 144 5.24 17.67 -13.45
N VAL A 145 6.31 17.68 -12.64
CA VAL A 145 6.96 16.46 -12.16
C VAL A 145 5.97 15.60 -11.38
N LEU A 146 5.23 16.18 -10.45
CA LEU A 146 4.29 15.44 -9.60
C LEU A 146 3.08 14.87 -10.38
N ARG A 147 2.57 15.63 -11.37
CA ARG A 147 1.54 15.14 -12.30
C ARG A 147 2.05 13.96 -13.12
N ASP A 148 3.28 14.04 -13.64
CA ASP A 148 3.81 13.02 -14.53
C ASP A 148 4.29 11.77 -13.76
N MET A 149 4.73 11.93 -12.50
CA MET A 149 4.86 10.84 -11.51
C MET A 149 3.53 10.11 -11.29
N CYS A 150 2.42 10.84 -11.12
CA CYS A 150 1.09 10.23 -11.01
C CYS A 150 0.65 9.52 -12.28
N ARG A 151 0.94 10.07 -13.47
CA ARG A 151 0.61 9.43 -14.76
C ARG A 151 1.39 8.13 -14.96
N PHE A 152 2.70 8.12 -14.69
CA PHE A 152 3.52 6.91 -14.69
C PHE A 152 2.90 5.85 -13.79
N ILE A 153 2.53 6.22 -12.57
CA ILE A 153 1.92 5.32 -11.61
C ILE A 153 0.51 4.84 -12.00
N CYS A 154 -0.33 5.69 -12.61
CA CYS A 154 -1.64 5.27 -13.15
C CYS A 154 -1.50 4.18 -14.23
N GLN A 155 -0.35 4.05 -14.89
CA GLN A 155 -0.04 2.96 -15.82
C GLN A 155 0.53 1.73 -15.12
N LYS A 156 1.14 1.89 -13.93
CA LYS A 156 1.74 0.80 -13.15
C LYS A 156 0.76 0.13 -12.19
N TYR A 157 -0.32 0.79 -11.77
CA TYR A 157 -1.29 0.22 -10.83
C TYR A 157 -2.40 -0.56 -11.55
N THR A 158 -2.24 -1.88 -11.61
CA THR A 158 -3.12 -2.78 -12.37
C THR A 158 -3.68 -3.92 -11.50
N PRO A 159 -4.79 -4.58 -11.91
CA PRO A 159 -5.34 -5.72 -11.19
C PRO A 159 -4.32 -6.86 -11.00
N GLU A 160 -3.46 -7.08 -12.00
CA GLU A 160 -2.46 -8.15 -12.02
C GLU A 160 -1.36 -7.87 -10.99
N LYS A 161 -0.88 -6.62 -10.90
CA LYS A 161 0.09 -6.21 -9.87
C LYS A 161 -0.47 -6.32 -8.46
N ARG A 162 -1.71 -5.88 -8.23
CA ARG A 162 -2.43 -6.09 -6.96
C ARG A 162 -2.50 -7.59 -6.62
N ALA A 163 -2.81 -8.44 -7.62
CA ALA A 163 -2.90 -9.88 -7.43
C ALA A 163 -1.54 -10.56 -7.17
N GLU A 164 -0.43 -10.12 -7.78
CA GLU A 164 0.89 -10.69 -7.48
C GLU A 164 1.34 -10.34 -6.06
N ILE A 165 1.20 -9.08 -5.62
CA ILE A 165 1.46 -8.66 -4.24
C ILE A 165 0.63 -9.49 -3.27
N ALA A 166 -0.65 -9.70 -3.57
CA ALA A 166 -1.52 -10.55 -2.75
C ALA A 166 -1.02 -11.98 -2.64
N LYS A 167 -0.65 -12.60 -3.78
CA LYS A 167 -0.15 -13.99 -3.79
C LYS A 167 1.18 -14.12 -3.03
N ARG A 168 2.08 -13.13 -3.13
CA ARG A 168 3.32 -13.07 -2.33
C ARG A 168 3.01 -13.05 -0.84
N ILE A 169 2.20 -12.10 -0.38
CA ILE A 169 1.82 -11.95 1.04
C ILE A 169 1.13 -13.20 1.58
N LEU A 170 0.16 -13.76 0.85
CA LEU A 170 -0.54 -14.99 1.23
C LEU A 170 0.37 -16.23 1.23
N GLY A 171 1.48 -16.20 0.48
CA GLY A 171 2.49 -17.27 0.49
C GLY A 171 3.14 -17.48 1.86
N TYR A 172 3.32 -16.41 2.64
CA TYR A 172 3.85 -16.45 4.01
C TYR A 172 2.83 -16.88 5.06
N ILE A 173 1.56 -17.03 4.69
CA ILE A 173 0.52 -17.55 5.57
C ILE A 173 0.38 -19.06 5.32
N THR A 174 0.33 -19.84 6.39
CA THR A 174 0.11 -21.29 6.35
C THR A 174 -1.28 -21.63 5.81
N PRO A 175 -1.46 -22.73 5.03
CA PRO A 175 -2.70 -22.99 4.30
C PRO A 175 -3.98 -22.96 5.15
N GLU A 176 -3.92 -23.46 6.38
CA GLU A 176 -5.01 -23.46 7.37
C GLU A 176 -5.48 -22.04 7.76
N HIS A 177 -4.58 -21.06 7.78
CA HIS A 177 -4.89 -19.67 8.14
C HIS A 177 -5.22 -18.78 6.94
N ARG A 178 -4.87 -19.19 5.70
CA ARG A 178 -5.05 -18.37 4.48
C ARG A 178 -6.49 -17.91 4.28
N GLN A 179 -7.46 -18.82 4.33
CA GLN A 179 -8.87 -18.50 4.08
C GLN A 179 -9.44 -17.60 5.18
N ALA A 180 -9.17 -17.90 6.46
CA ALA A 180 -9.63 -17.11 7.60
C ALA A 180 -9.08 -15.68 7.55
N ILE A 181 -7.79 -15.50 7.24
CA ILE A 181 -7.19 -14.17 7.09
C ILE A 181 -7.75 -13.47 5.85
N GLN A 182 -7.89 -14.14 4.69
CA GLN A 182 -8.50 -13.53 3.50
C GLN A 182 -9.91 -12.98 3.79
N SER A 183 -10.78 -13.75 4.46
CA SER A 183 -12.14 -13.32 4.81
C SER A 183 -12.20 -12.16 5.81
N LEU A 184 -11.12 -11.90 6.55
CA LEU A 184 -10.96 -10.68 7.35
C LEU A 184 -10.45 -9.52 6.50
N LEU A 185 -9.45 -9.75 5.64
CA LEU A 185 -8.90 -8.73 4.75
C LEU A 185 -9.99 -8.16 3.81
N THR A 186 -10.92 -8.99 3.32
CA THR A 186 -12.06 -8.56 2.46
C THR A 186 -12.97 -7.50 3.07
N THR A 187 -12.90 -7.26 4.39
CA THR A 187 -13.70 -6.22 5.06
C THR A 187 -13.10 -4.81 4.97
N VAL A 188 -11.84 -4.69 4.50
CA VAL A 188 -11.09 -3.42 4.42
C VAL A 188 -10.35 -3.26 3.07
N ILE A 189 -10.01 -4.36 2.40
CA ILE A 189 -9.53 -4.35 1.00
C ILE A 189 -10.31 -5.35 0.15
N ASN A 190 -10.78 -4.93 -1.02
CA ASN A 190 -11.31 -5.85 -2.03
C ASN A 190 -10.22 -6.86 -2.42
N LEU A 191 -10.52 -8.16 -2.33
CA LEU A 191 -9.63 -9.26 -2.76
C LEU A 191 -10.26 -10.15 -3.86
N ASP A 192 -11.30 -9.66 -4.54
CA ASP A 192 -11.97 -10.38 -5.63
C ASP A 192 -10.98 -10.69 -6.77
N GLY A 193 -11.10 -11.89 -7.35
CA GLY A 193 -10.22 -12.37 -8.42
C GLY A 193 -8.85 -12.90 -7.95
N ILE A 194 -8.54 -12.88 -6.65
CA ILE A 194 -7.29 -13.46 -6.11
C ILE A 194 -7.53 -14.93 -5.74
N ASP A 195 -7.12 -15.83 -6.62
CA ASP A 195 -7.07 -17.28 -6.35
C ASP A 195 -5.98 -17.61 -5.32
N ILE A 196 -6.43 -17.97 -4.11
CA ILE A 196 -5.58 -18.34 -2.97
C ILE A 196 -5.12 -19.80 -2.97
N ASN A 197 -5.77 -20.66 -3.78
CA ASN A 197 -5.40 -22.08 -3.88
C ASN A 197 -4.20 -22.24 -4.82
N ASN A 198 -4.06 -21.34 -5.80
CA ASN A 198 -2.89 -21.21 -6.66
C ASN A 198 -1.91 -20.13 -6.12
N VAL A 199 -1.67 -20.19 -4.81
CA VAL A 199 -0.56 -19.52 -4.10
C VAL A 199 0.44 -20.60 -3.70
N GLY A 200 1.68 -20.47 -4.18
CA GLY A 200 2.72 -21.48 -4.03
C GLY A 200 3.08 -21.87 -2.59
N THR A 201 3.94 -22.89 -2.49
CA THR A 201 4.52 -23.34 -1.22
C THR A 201 5.23 -22.19 -0.51
N THR A 202 4.97 -22.03 0.79
CA THR A 202 5.63 -21.02 1.64
C THR A 202 7.15 -21.08 1.49
N PRO A 203 7.84 -19.92 1.31
CA PRO A 203 9.28 -19.91 1.07
C PRO A 203 10.10 -20.64 2.13
N ALA A 204 11.06 -21.45 1.69
CA ALA A 204 11.96 -22.18 2.57
C ALA A 204 12.74 -21.19 3.47
N GLY A 205 12.63 -21.39 4.79
CA GLY A 205 13.08 -20.44 5.82
C GLY A 205 11.94 -19.90 6.69
N PHE A 206 10.71 -19.87 6.18
CA PHE A 206 9.51 -19.49 6.95
C PHE A 206 8.68 -20.70 7.42
N GLN A 207 9.34 -21.64 8.09
CA GLN A 207 8.64 -22.73 8.79
C GLN A 207 8.12 -22.24 10.16
N GLY A 208 6.82 -21.93 10.25
CA GLY A 208 6.12 -21.83 11.54
C GLY A 208 5.26 -20.58 11.75
N PHE A 209 4.14 -20.49 11.03
CA PHE A 209 2.95 -19.75 11.46
C PHE A 209 1.85 -20.74 11.83
#